data_AF-A0A958XPX3-F1
#
_entry.id   AF-A0A958XPX3-F1
#
_cell.length_a   1.000
_cell.length_b   1.000
_cell.length_c   1.000
_cell.angle_alpha   90.00
_cell.angle_beta   90.00
_cell.angle_gamma   90.00
#
_symmetry.space_group_name_H-M   'P 1'
#
loop_
_entity.id
_entity.type
_entity.pdbx_description
1 polymer ?
#
loop_
_entity_poly.entity_id
_entity_poly.type
_entity_poly.pdbx_seq_one_letter_code
_entity_poly.pdbx_strand_id
1 'polypeptide(L)'
;MPVLEKAYLQSIREQPTEQKVRAYLRDFPESERLPEVTEAAKSRPEVLEKVQPELEDAYLKRLEVTPTEREAEKFLESFPAPQKREKFEQILEQKPQIRRRVIDKMERSRDVGLLDRPGFQGSEGVTQSHPLTSSAEPARFDYEMVSVQGGSFTMGCLEDRDGDCGELEKPPHTVTISSFQIGKYEVTQVQWRVVMGSDPPKLYNKGCDQCPVEGVSWYEVQDFLKKLNIQTGKHYRLPTEAEWEYAARGGTKSKGYRYAGSNNIEEVAWHDGNSQTVNTYGLKKTTHPVGQKKPNEVGMFDMSGNVLEWCSDGYERYSSDKQHDPMGPASDFYRIVRGGSWGTVPKVCRVAYRNYYQPADRMTTFGLRLARSQ
;
A
#
# COMPACT_ATOMS: atom_id res chain seq x y z
N MET A 1 38.68 -19.39 -27.84
CA MET A 1 37.23 -19.36 -27.53
C MET A 1 36.53 -18.04 -27.89
N PRO A 2 37.09 -16.83 -27.64
CA PRO A 2 36.38 -15.57 -27.92
C PRO A 2 36.04 -15.31 -29.40
N VAL A 3 36.78 -15.92 -30.33
CA VAL A 3 36.59 -15.71 -31.79
C VAL A 3 35.37 -16.45 -32.31
N LEU A 4 35.13 -17.69 -31.85
CA LEU A 4 34.01 -18.51 -32.32
C LEU A 4 32.66 -17.95 -31.86
N GLU A 5 32.56 -17.55 -30.60
CA GLU A 5 31.36 -16.91 -30.04
C GLU A 5 31.05 -15.59 -30.75
N LYS A 6 32.07 -14.79 -31.07
CA LYS A 6 31.92 -13.56 -31.88
C LYS A 6 31.40 -13.85 -33.28
N ALA A 7 31.91 -14.90 -33.94
CA ALA A 7 31.44 -15.31 -35.26
C ALA A 7 29.97 -15.78 -35.23
N TYR A 8 29.59 -16.56 -34.20
CA TYR A 8 28.21 -16.99 -33.99
C TYR A 8 27.27 -15.79 -33.77
N LEU A 9 27.62 -14.88 -32.87
CA LEU A 9 26.81 -13.69 -32.62
C LEU A 9 26.70 -12.82 -33.87
N GLN A 10 27.78 -12.63 -34.63
CA GLN A 10 27.77 -11.88 -35.88
C GLN A 10 26.80 -12.52 -36.89
N SER A 11 26.83 -13.85 -37.01
CA SER A 11 25.89 -14.59 -37.87
C SER A 11 24.42 -14.44 -37.46
N ILE A 12 24.14 -14.31 -36.15
CA ILE A 12 22.79 -14.01 -35.63
C ILE A 12 22.40 -12.57 -35.95
N ARG A 13 23.31 -11.61 -35.80
CA ARG A 13 23.06 -10.19 -36.12
C ARG A 13 22.73 -9.95 -37.59
N GLU A 14 23.43 -10.67 -38.49
CA GLU A 14 23.21 -10.55 -39.93
C GLU A 14 21.88 -11.16 -40.36
N GLN A 15 21.52 -12.31 -39.80
CA GLN A 15 20.26 -12.98 -40.10
C GLN A 15 19.85 -13.87 -38.94
N PRO A 16 18.96 -13.38 -38.05
CA PRO A 16 18.46 -14.18 -36.95
C PRO A 16 17.60 -15.32 -37.49
N THR A 17 17.90 -16.53 -37.04
CA THR A 17 17.08 -17.71 -37.28
C THR A 17 17.00 -18.51 -35.98
N GLU A 18 15.90 -19.25 -35.79
CA GLU A 18 15.74 -20.13 -34.62
C GLU A 18 16.94 -21.07 -34.46
N GLN A 19 17.40 -21.64 -35.58
CA GLN A 19 18.54 -22.57 -35.60
C GLN A 19 19.83 -21.91 -35.10
N LYS A 20 20.12 -20.67 -35.52
CA LYS A 20 21.33 -19.97 -35.09
C LYS A 20 21.27 -19.56 -33.62
N VAL A 21 20.12 -19.07 -33.14
CA VAL A 21 19.95 -18.72 -31.72
C VAL A 21 20.07 -19.97 -30.85
N ARG A 22 19.38 -21.06 -31.20
CA ARG A 22 19.48 -22.34 -30.47
C ARG A 22 20.90 -22.93 -30.51
N ALA A 23 21.60 -22.83 -31.64
CA ALA A 23 22.99 -23.26 -31.73
C ALA A 23 23.90 -22.44 -30.79
N TYR A 24 23.70 -21.12 -30.71
CA TYR A 24 24.41 -20.27 -29.75
C TYR A 24 24.13 -20.69 -28.32
N LEU A 25 22.85 -20.86 -27.94
CA LEU A 25 22.48 -21.23 -26.57
C LEU A 25 23.01 -22.60 -26.17
N ARG A 26 23.09 -23.54 -27.11
CA ARG A 26 23.68 -24.86 -26.87
C ARG A 26 25.19 -24.78 -26.67
N ASP A 27 25.89 -24.02 -27.52
CA ASP A 27 27.35 -23.99 -27.54
C ASP A 27 27.91 -23.00 -26.48
N PHE A 28 27.13 -22.00 -26.05
CA PHE A 28 27.49 -20.95 -25.09
C PHE A 28 26.39 -20.66 -24.04
N PRO A 29 25.96 -21.66 -23.24
CA PRO A 29 24.78 -21.56 -22.36
C PRO A 29 24.91 -20.56 -21.20
N GLU A 30 26.13 -20.13 -20.86
CA GLU A 30 26.41 -19.23 -19.73
C GLU A 30 27.06 -17.91 -20.18
N SER A 31 26.99 -17.60 -21.48
CA SER A 31 27.61 -16.43 -22.08
C SER A 31 27.17 -15.11 -21.43
N GLU A 32 28.10 -14.17 -21.25
CA GLU A 32 27.77 -12.80 -20.81
C GLU A 32 27.06 -11.98 -21.90
N ARG A 33 27.06 -12.51 -23.12
CA ARG A 33 26.59 -11.86 -24.33
C ARG A 33 25.17 -12.28 -24.71
N LEU A 34 24.48 -13.01 -23.83
CA LEU A 34 23.05 -13.29 -23.97
C LEU A 34 22.22 -12.02 -24.27
N PRO A 35 22.50 -10.82 -23.69
CA PRO A 35 21.82 -9.59 -24.09
C PRO A 35 22.01 -9.22 -25.56
N GLU A 36 23.21 -9.43 -26.09
CA GLU A 36 23.48 -9.17 -27.51
C GLU A 36 22.76 -10.17 -28.42
N VAL A 37 22.59 -11.41 -27.97
CA VAL A 37 21.82 -12.45 -28.69
C VAL A 37 20.32 -12.13 -28.66
N THR A 38 19.76 -11.80 -27.50
CA THR A 38 18.35 -11.40 -27.37
C THR A 38 18.07 -10.17 -28.22
N GLU A 39 18.95 -9.17 -28.20
CA GLU A 39 18.79 -7.96 -29.00
C GLU A 39 18.85 -8.25 -30.52
N ALA A 40 19.77 -9.11 -30.95
CA ALA A 40 19.81 -9.54 -32.35
C ALA A 40 18.51 -10.28 -32.74
N ALA A 41 17.98 -11.14 -31.87
CA ALA A 41 16.73 -11.86 -32.12
C ALA A 41 15.50 -10.92 -32.20
N LYS A 42 15.47 -9.80 -31.46
CA LYS A 42 14.37 -8.81 -31.53
C LYS A 42 14.17 -8.20 -32.91
N SER A 43 15.20 -8.19 -33.76
CA SER A 43 15.05 -7.73 -35.15
C SER A 43 14.11 -8.62 -36.00
N ARG A 44 13.77 -9.82 -35.50
CA ARG A 44 12.78 -10.74 -36.07
C ARG A 44 11.85 -11.27 -34.97
N PRO A 45 10.73 -10.57 -34.68
CA PRO A 45 9.82 -10.92 -33.58
C PRO A 45 9.34 -12.37 -33.62
N GLU A 46 9.11 -12.93 -34.82
CA GLU A 46 8.70 -14.32 -35.02
C GLU A 46 9.76 -15.34 -34.60
N VAL A 47 11.04 -14.96 -34.66
CA VAL A 47 12.15 -15.78 -34.17
C VAL A 47 12.23 -15.65 -32.66
N LEU A 48 12.14 -14.42 -32.14
CA LEU A 48 12.21 -14.14 -30.70
C LEU A 48 11.12 -14.89 -29.93
N GLU A 49 9.86 -14.82 -30.38
CA GLU A 49 8.72 -15.50 -29.73
C GLU A 49 8.97 -17.01 -29.57
N LYS A 50 9.55 -17.65 -30.60
CA LYS A 50 9.80 -19.10 -30.62
C LYS A 50 11.01 -19.56 -29.81
N VAL A 51 12.00 -18.69 -29.62
CA VAL A 51 13.23 -19.01 -28.87
C VAL A 51 13.27 -18.37 -27.48
N GLN A 52 12.23 -17.60 -27.12
CA GLN A 52 12.10 -16.95 -25.83
C GLN A 52 12.19 -17.93 -24.65
N PRO A 53 11.53 -19.12 -24.65
CA PRO A 53 11.63 -20.05 -23.53
C PRO A 53 13.07 -20.56 -23.26
N GLU A 54 13.85 -20.77 -24.32
CA GLU A 54 15.25 -21.20 -24.24
C GLU A 54 16.19 -20.06 -23.85
N LEU A 55 15.90 -18.84 -24.32
CA LEU A 55 16.63 -17.65 -23.87
C LEU A 55 16.40 -17.43 -22.37
N GLU A 56 15.14 -17.44 -21.91
CA GLU A 56 14.83 -17.29 -20.48
C GLU A 56 15.54 -18.36 -19.64
N ASP A 57 15.60 -19.62 -20.09
CA ASP A 57 16.37 -20.66 -19.38
C ASP A 57 17.85 -20.33 -19.26
N ALA A 58 18.48 -19.83 -20.33
CA ALA A 58 19.90 -19.50 -20.32
C ALA A 58 20.20 -18.34 -19.35
N TYR A 59 19.35 -17.31 -19.31
CA TYR A 59 19.48 -16.23 -18.32
C TYR A 59 19.28 -16.73 -16.89
N LEU A 60 18.26 -17.56 -16.66
CA LEU A 60 17.98 -18.10 -15.32
C LEU A 60 19.11 -19.00 -14.82
N LYS A 61 19.68 -19.83 -15.70
CA LYS A 61 20.87 -20.63 -15.37
C LYS A 61 22.07 -19.74 -15.00
N ARG A 62 22.29 -18.66 -15.75
CA ARG A 62 23.35 -17.69 -15.43
C ARG A 62 23.12 -16.97 -14.11
N LEU A 63 21.86 -16.68 -13.78
CA LEU A 63 21.47 -16.12 -12.48
C LEU A 63 21.68 -17.09 -11.32
N GLU A 64 21.45 -18.39 -11.53
CA GLU A 64 21.75 -19.43 -10.53
C GLU A 64 23.26 -19.51 -10.22
N VAL A 65 24.11 -19.40 -11.25
CA VAL A 65 25.58 -19.50 -11.12
C VAL A 65 26.22 -18.18 -10.64
N THR A 66 25.80 -17.05 -11.21
CA THR A 66 26.33 -15.71 -10.95
C THR A 66 25.21 -14.72 -10.60
N PRO A 67 24.60 -14.86 -9.41
CA PRO A 67 23.52 -13.98 -9.00
C PRO A 67 24.09 -12.60 -8.70
N THR A 68 23.90 -11.67 -9.64
CA THR A 68 24.21 -10.25 -9.44
C THR A 68 23.00 -9.41 -9.78
N GLU A 69 22.90 -8.22 -9.17
CA GLU A 69 21.89 -7.22 -9.52
C GLU A 69 21.86 -6.96 -11.03
N ARG A 70 23.03 -6.75 -11.64
CA ARG A 70 23.15 -6.49 -13.07
C ARG A 70 22.59 -7.61 -13.94
N GLU A 71 22.79 -8.88 -13.56
CA GLU A 71 22.23 -10.01 -14.32
C GLU A 71 20.70 -10.10 -14.15
N ALA A 72 20.19 -9.76 -12.96
CA ALA A 72 18.75 -9.77 -12.69
C ALA A 72 18.03 -8.62 -13.43
N GLU A 73 18.66 -7.45 -13.52
CA GLU A 73 18.17 -6.32 -14.30
C GLU A 73 18.15 -6.63 -15.80
N LYS A 74 19.24 -7.20 -16.33
CA LYS A 74 19.31 -7.62 -17.73
C LYS A 74 18.20 -8.62 -18.08
N PHE A 75 17.86 -9.54 -17.19
CA PHE A 75 16.75 -10.47 -17.40
C PHE A 75 15.42 -9.72 -17.55
N LEU A 76 15.11 -8.80 -16.63
CA LEU A 76 13.86 -8.03 -16.64
C LEU A 76 13.76 -7.06 -17.84
N GLU A 77 14.88 -6.49 -18.27
CA GLU A 77 14.96 -5.64 -19.46
C GLU A 77 14.81 -6.44 -20.76
N SER A 78 15.30 -7.68 -20.76
CA SER A 78 15.19 -8.59 -21.90
C SER A 78 13.80 -9.21 -22.02
N PHE A 79 13.16 -9.46 -20.87
CA PHE A 79 11.85 -10.11 -20.78
C PHE A 79 10.95 -9.33 -19.81
N PRO A 80 10.29 -8.26 -20.28
CA PRO A 80 9.39 -7.47 -19.45
C PRO A 80 8.18 -8.26 -18.94
N ALA A 81 7.76 -9.32 -19.63
CA ALA A 81 6.73 -10.26 -19.18
C ALA A 81 7.25 -11.70 -19.34
N PRO A 82 8.18 -12.14 -18.46
CA PRO A 82 8.87 -13.42 -18.64
C PRO A 82 7.90 -14.58 -18.38
N GLN A 83 7.94 -15.60 -19.23
CA GLN A 83 7.12 -16.80 -19.07
C GLN A 83 7.58 -17.61 -17.84
N LYS A 84 8.90 -17.62 -17.56
CA LYS A 84 9.55 -18.33 -16.46
C LYS A 84 9.75 -17.46 -15.23
N ARG A 85 8.80 -16.55 -14.98
CA ARG A 85 8.81 -15.63 -13.86
C ARG A 85 8.93 -16.31 -12.50
N GLU A 86 8.18 -17.39 -12.28
CA GLU A 86 8.19 -18.10 -10.98
C GLU A 86 9.59 -18.62 -10.65
N LYS A 87 10.29 -19.18 -11.65
CA LYS A 87 11.67 -19.63 -11.49
C LYS A 87 12.63 -18.48 -11.20
N PHE A 88 12.45 -17.33 -11.87
CA PHE A 88 13.21 -16.11 -11.57
C PHE A 88 13.00 -15.64 -10.11
N GLU A 89 11.75 -15.62 -9.65
CA GLU A 89 11.40 -15.23 -8.28
C GLU A 89 12.03 -16.18 -7.25
N GLN A 90 11.97 -17.51 -7.49
CA GLN A 90 12.59 -18.51 -6.63
C GLN A 90 14.12 -18.34 -6.52
N ILE A 91 14.81 -18.04 -7.63
CA ILE A 91 16.25 -17.77 -7.61
C ILE A 91 16.56 -16.55 -6.75
N LEU A 92 15.75 -15.49 -6.86
CA LEU A 92 15.95 -14.25 -6.10
C LEU A 92 15.55 -14.36 -4.62
N GLU A 93 14.59 -15.22 -4.27
CA GLU A 93 14.27 -15.51 -2.87
C GLU A 93 15.46 -16.08 -2.09
N GLN A 94 16.29 -16.89 -2.75
CA GLN A 94 17.53 -17.41 -2.18
C GLN A 94 18.63 -16.32 -2.04
N LYS A 95 18.41 -15.11 -2.59
CA LYS A 95 19.35 -13.98 -2.64
C LYS A 95 18.64 -12.66 -2.28
N PRO A 96 18.20 -12.48 -1.02
CA PRO A 96 17.35 -11.37 -0.59
C PRO A 96 17.96 -9.98 -0.85
N GLN A 97 19.30 -9.88 -0.86
CA GLN A 97 20.03 -8.64 -1.13
C GLN A 97 19.78 -8.14 -2.57
N ILE A 98 19.80 -9.07 -3.53
CA ILE A 98 19.60 -8.78 -4.95
C ILE A 98 18.11 -8.55 -5.19
N ARG A 99 17.26 -9.41 -4.64
CA ARG A 99 15.80 -9.27 -4.71
C ARG A 99 15.36 -7.87 -4.28
N ARG A 100 15.87 -7.36 -3.16
CA ARG A 100 15.54 -6.01 -2.66
C ARG A 100 15.87 -4.90 -3.65
N ARG A 101 16.93 -5.04 -4.45
CA ARG A 101 17.35 -4.01 -5.41
C ARG A 101 16.57 -4.06 -6.72
N VAL A 102 16.09 -5.23 -7.12
CA VAL A 102 15.39 -5.41 -8.40
C VAL A 102 13.87 -5.55 -8.27
N ILE A 103 13.33 -5.58 -7.04
CA ILE A 103 11.89 -5.82 -6.78
C ILE A 103 10.98 -4.82 -7.49
N ASP A 104 11.33 -3.53 -7.51
CA ASP A 104 10.55 -2.51 -8.22
C ASP A 104 10.47 -2.79 -9.72
N LYS A 105 11.56 -3.26 -10.33
CA LYS A 105 11.57 -3.66 -11.75
C LYS A 105 10.75 -4.95 -11.96
N MET A 106 10.83 -5.91 -11.04
CA MET A 106 10.04 -7.15 -11.08
C MET A 106 8.52 -6.90 -11.01
N GLU A 107 8.14 -5.91 -10.22
CA GLU A 107 6.74 -5.51 -10.04
C GLU A 107 6.24 -4.75 -11.27
N ARG A 108 7.04 -3.86 -11.87
CA ARG A 108 6.68 -3.23 -13.16
C ARG A 108 6.52 -4.25 -14.29
N SER A 109 7.39 -5.24 -14.36
CA SER A 109 7.27 -6.38 -15.30
C SER A 109 5.99 -7.22 -15.07
N ARG A 110 5.39 -7.14 -13.87
CA ARG A 110 4.09 -7.78 -13.58
C ARG A 110 2.92 -7.10 -14.26
N ASP A 111 2.93 -5.78 -14.28
CA ASP A 111 1.80 -4.99 -14.76
C ASP A 111 1.66 -5.07 -16.28
N VAL A 112 2.78 -5.22 -17.01
CA VAL A 112 2.78 -5.40 -18.48
C VAL A 112 2.03 -6.68 -18.89
N GLY A 113 2.20 -7.78 -18.16
CA GLY A 113 1.52 -9.05 -18.46
C GLY A 113 0.01 -9.07 -18.16
N LEU A 114 -0.52 -8.06 -17.47
CA LEU A 114 -1.97 -7.93 -17.23
C LEU A 114 -2.70 -7.20 -18.36
N LEU A 115 -2.00 -6.39 -19.16
CA LEU A 115 -2.60 -5.57 -20.23
C LEU A 115 -2.89 -6.38 -21.51
N ASP A 116 -2.21 -7.52 -21.72
CA ASP A 116 -2.31 -8.32 -22.95
C ASP A 116 -3.38 -9.43 -22.93
N ARG A 117 -4.32 -9.43 -21.98
CA ARG A 117 -5.41 -10.43 -21.96
C ARG A 117 -6.54 -10.03 -22.91
N PRO A 118 -6.83 -10.80 -23.98
CA PRO A 118 -7.95 -10.51 -24.87
C PRO A 118 -9.26 -10.94 -24.20
N GLY A 119 -10.17 -9.98 -23.96
CA GLY A 119 -11.50 -10.29 -23.41
C GLY A 119 -12.38 -9.12 -22.98
N PHE A 120 -11.92 -7.87 -23.06
CA PHE A 120 -12.74 -6.72 -22.67
C PHE A 120 -13.49 -6.15 -23.90
N GLN A 121 -14.62 -6.76 -24.25
CA GLN A 121 -15.62 -6.11 -25.13
C GLN A 121 -16.43 -5.13 -24.28
N GLY A 122 -16.10 -3.85 -24.39
CA GLY A 122 -16.88 -2.76 -23.82
C GLY A 122 -18.19 -2.58 -24.56
N SER A 123 -19.29 -2.44 -23.82
CA SER A 123 -20.58 -2.00 -24.36
C SER A 123 -20.55 -0.50 -24.64
N GLU A 124 -20.90 -0.15 -25.88
CA GLU A 124 -21.06 1.22 -26.37
C GLU A 124 -22.22 1.94 -25.68
N GLY A 125 -22.04 3.24 -25.45
CA GLY A 125 -23.06 4.11 -24.86
C GLY A 125 -22.77 5.59 -25.08
N VAL A 126 -23.04 6.04 -26.32
CA VAL A 126 -23.38 7.40 -26.75
C VAL A 126 -22.29 8.48 -26.71
N THR A 127 -21.83 8.79 -27.92
CA THR A 127 -21.07 9.98 -28.31
C THR A 127 -21.92 11.25 -28.25
N GLN A 128 -21.42 12.27 -27.56
CA GLN A 128 -21.57 13.66 -28.01
C GLN A 128 -20.21 14.34 -27.93
N SER A 129 -19.77 14.82 -29.09
CA SER A 129 -18.51 15.49 -29.34
C SER A 129 -18.59 16.96 -28.92
N HIS A 130 -17.62 17.41 -28.12
CA HIS A 130 -17.22 18.81 -28.05
C HIS A 130 -15.68 18.91 -27.98
N PRO A 131 -15.10 20.02 -28.48
CA PRO A 131 -13.76 20.05 -29.04
C PRO A 131 -12.67 19.99 -27.96
N LEU A 132 -11.53 19.42 -28.34
CA LEU A 132 -10.27 19.56 -27.62
C LEU A 132 -9.90 21.03 -27.47
N THR A 133 -10.12 21.57 -26.27
CA THR A 133 -9.40 22.74 -25.77
C THR A 133 -8.55 22.34 -24.57
N SER A 134 -7.27 22.63 -24.73
CA SER A 134 -6.16 22.56 -23.79
C SER A 134 -6.47 23.15 -22.41
N SER A 135 -5.76 22.62 -21.41
CA SER A 135 -5.65 23.04 -20.00
C SER A 135 -6.79 22.66 -19.05
N ALA A 136 -6.91 21.35 -18.75
CA ALA A 136 -7.45 20.94 -17.46
C ALA A 136 -6.31 21.01 -16.44
N GLU A 137 -6.32 22.00 -15.54
CA GLU A 137 -5.62 21.86 -14.27
C GLU A 137 -6.03 20.53 -13.61
N PRO A 138 -5.11 19.78 -13.00
CA PRO A 138 -5.47 18.54 -12.33
C PRO A 138 -6.52 18.84 -11.27
N ALA A 139 -7.66 18.14 -11.32
CA ALA A 139 -8.74 18.29 -10.36
C ALA A 139 -8.16 18.25 -8.93
N ARG A 140 -8.24 19.39 -8.24
CA ARG A 140 -7.74 19.59 -6.89
C ARG A 140 -8.65 18.80 -5.94
N PHE A 141 -8.33 17.53 -5.68
CA PHE A 141 -8.98 16.79 -4.60
C PHE A 141 -8.44 17.35 -3.27
N ASP A 142 -9.25 18.17 -2.60
CA ASP A 142 -8.95 18.57 -1.22
C ASP A 142 -9.45 17.49 -0.26
N TYR A 143 -8.59 17.11 0.69
CA TYR A 143 -8.97 16.20 1.76
C TYR A 143 -9.80 17.00 2.76
N GLU A 144 -11.02 16.56 3.07
CA GLU A 144 -11.82 17.20 4.12
C GLU A 144 -11.12 17.02 5.47
N MET A 145 -10.58 18.12 6.01
CA MET A 145 -9.91 18.15 7.30
C MET A 145 -10.80 18.83 8.36
N VAL A 146 -10.89 18.24 9.54
CA VAL A 146 -11.51 18.81 10.74
C VAL A 146 -10.44 19.52 11.54
N SER A 147 -10.72 20.74 11.99
CA SER A 147 -9.83 21.46 12.93
C SER A 147 -10.17 21.05 14.36
N VAL A 148 -9.19 20.50 15.06
CA VAL A 148 -9.31 20.05 16.44
C VAL A 148 -8.59 21.07 17.32
N GLN A 149 -9.35 21.72 18.20
CA GLN A 149 -8.79 22.65 19.18
C GLN A 149 -7.98 21.87 20.20
N GLY A 150 -6.76 22.32 20.47
CA GLY A 150 -5.89 21.73 21.48
C GLY A 150 -6.44 21.80 22.91
N GLY A 151 -5.92 20.94 23.77
CA GLY A 151 -6.30 20.84 25.18
C GLY A 151 -5.64 19.66 25.87
N SER A 152 -5.92 19.49 27.16
CA SER A 152 -5.43 18.36 27.95
C SER A 152 -6.50 17.29 28.11
N PHE A 153 -6.11 16.03 28.08
CA PHE A 153 -6.99 14.88 28.31
C PHE A 153 -6.26 13.73 29.02
N THR A 154 -7.04 12.78 29.53
CA THR A 154 -6.51 11.52 30.04
C THR A 154 -6.44 10.50 28.91
N MET A 155 -5.23 10.25 28.43
CA MET A 155 -4.90 9.23 27.44
C MET A 155 -4.80 7.85 28.10
N GLY A 156 -5.19 6.80 27.37
CA GLY A 156 -5.26 5.43 27.88
C GLY A 156 -6.62 5.08 28.50
N CYS A 157 -6.71 3.88 29.07
CA CYS A 157 -7.98 3.27 29.44
C CYS A 157 -8.36 3.47 30.91
N LEU A 158 -9.51 4.11 31.14
CA LEU A 158 -10.14 4.25 32.44
C LEU A 158 -11.27 3.21 32.57
N GLU A 159 -11.28 2.40 33.63
CA GLU A 159 -12.23 1.28 33.75
C GLU A 159 -13.71 1.74 33.80
N ASP A 160 -13.97 2.88 34.44
CA ASP A 160 -15.31 3.47 34.57
C ASP A 160 -15.84 4.12 33.28
N ARG A 161 -14.94 4.65 32.45
CA ARG A 161 -15.27 5.29 31.17
C ARG A 161 -15.25 4.31 30.00
N ASP A 162 -14.14 3.60 29.87
CA ASP A 162 -13.83 2.80 28.68
C ASP A 162 -14.15 1.33 28.90
N GLY A 163 -13.93 0.78 30.10
CA GLY A 163 -14.04 -0.65 30.45
C GLY A 163 -13.15 -1.57 29.61
N ASP A 164 -13.02 -2.85 30.01
CA ASP A 164 -12.25 -3.86 29.27
C ASP A 164 -10.77 -3.47 29.03
N CYS A 165 -10.16 -2.78 29.99
CA CYS A 165 -8.83 -2.19 29.84
C CYS A 165 -7.73 -3.24 29.73
N GLY A 166 -7.04 -3.26 28.59
CA GLY A 166 -5.85 -4.08 28.38
C GLY A 166 -4.58 -3.47 28.99
N GLU A 167 -3.56 -4.29 29.15
CA GLU A 167 -2.27 -3.86 29.74
C GLU A 167 -1.51 -2.85 28.87
N LEU A 168 -1.72 -2.86 27.55
CA LEU A 168 -1.09 -1.89 26.64
C LEU A 168 -1.66 -0.48 26.79
N GLU A 169 -2.88 -0.36 27.30
CA GLU A 169 -3.67 0.87 27.42
C GLU A 169 -3.44 1.57 28.78
N LYS A 170 -2.51 1.04 29.60
CA LYS A 170 -2.20 1.50 30.96
C LYS A 170 -0.75 1.99 31.06
N PRO A 171 -0.45 2.89 32.02
CA PRO A 171 -1.42 3.58 32.87
C PRO A 171 -2.13 4.73 32.12
N PRO A 172 -3.33 5.11 32.56
CA PRO A 172 -3.94 6.39 32.19
C PRO A 172 -3.02 7.54 32.62
N HIS A 173 -2.82 8.52 31.75
CA HIS A 173 -1.91 9.64 32.00
C HIS A 173 -2.39 10.92 31.30
N THR A 174 -1.91 12.07 31.77
CA THR A 174 -2.33 13.36 31.22
C THR A 174 -1.47 13.72 30.01
N VAL A 175 -2.12 13.99 28.88
CA VAL A 175 -1.47 14.50 27.67
C VAL A 175 -2.10 15.83 27.28
N THR A 176 -1.26 16.80 26.92
CA THR A 176 -1.68 18.08 26.34
C THR A 176 -1.35 18.09 24.85
N ILE A 177 -2.33 18.42 24.02
CA ILE A 177 -2.23 18.42 22.55
C ILE A 177 -2.43 19.85 22.05
N SER A 178 -1.54 20.31 21.17
CA SER A 178 -1.67 21.56 20.42
C SER A 178 -2.79 21.46 19.37
N SER A 179 -3.36 22.58 18.94
CA SER A 179 -4.37 22.55 17.87
C SER A 179 -3.79 22.01 16.56
N PHE A 180 -4.56 21.17 15.88
CA PHE A 180 -4.14 20.52 14.64
C PHE A 180 -5.34 20.31 13.72
N GLN A 181 -5.10 19.73 12.55
CA GLN A 181 -6.14 19.28 11.65
C GLN A 181 -5.99 17.79 11.39
N ILE A 182 -7.10 17.09 11.26
CA ILE A 182 -7.15 15.65 11.01
C ILE A 182 -8.26 15.32 10.02
N GLY A 183 -8.06 14.31 9.19
CA GLY A 183 -9.00 13.90 8.15
C GLY A 183 -10.35 13.57 8.75
N LYS A 184 -11.41 14.15 8.20
CA LYS A 184 -12.80 13.87 8.59
C LYS A 184 -13.14 12.39 8.44
N TYR A 185 -12.56 11.76 7.42
CA TYR A 185 -12.68 10.35 7.06
C TYR A 185 -11.30 9.70 6.96
N GLU A 186 -11.28 8.37 6.96
CA GLU A 186 -10.16 7.58 6.47
C GLU A 186 -9.86 7.95 4.99
N VAL A 187 -8.62 7.77 4.53
CA VAL A 187 -8.28 7.98 3.12
C VAL A 187 -8.99 6.91 2.28
N THR A 188 -9.70 7.34 1.24
CA THR A 188 -10.49 6.43 0.39
C THR A 188 -9.67 5.80 -0.73
N GLN A 189 -10.18 4.72 -1.33
CA GLN A 189 -9.53 4.04 -2.46
C GLN A 189 -9.34 4.97 -3.66
N VAL A 190 -10.31 5.84 -3.96
CA VAL A 190 -10.16 6.82 -5.05
C VAL A 190 -9.07 7.84 -4.73
N GLN A 191 -9.00 8.34 -3.49
CA GLN A 191 -7.96 9.26 -3.05
C GLN A 191 -6.56 8.64 -3.13
N TRP A 192 -6.44 7.38 -2.70
CA TRP A 192 -5.20 6.61 -2.84
C TRP A 192 -4.77 6.49 -4.30
N ARG A 193 -5.65 6.02 -5.18
CA ARG A 193 -5.34 5.84 -6.61
C ARG A 193 -4.94 7.14 -7.29
N VAL A 194 -5.58 8.26 -6.96
CA VAL A 194 -5.22 9.58 -7.52
C VAL A 194 -3.78 9.94 -7.17
N VAL A 195 -3.34 9.69 -5.93
CA VAL A 195 -1.98 10.01 -5.49
C VAL A 195 -0.95 8.99 -5.97
N MET A 196 -1.30 7.70 -5.91
CA MET A 196 -0.34 6.60 -6.11
C MET A 196 -0.29 6.08 -7.54
N GLY A 197 -1.37 6.27 -8.31
CA GLY A 197 -1.55 5.80 -9.68
C GLY A 197 -2.19 4.41 -9.79
N SER A 198 -2.32 3.68 -8.70
CA SER A 198 -2.87 2.32 -8.65
C SER A 198 -3.41 1.96 -7.27
N ASP A 199 -4.21 0.89 -7.20
CA ASP A 199 -4.66 0.32 -5.93
C ASP A 199 -3.50 -0.40 -5.21
N PRO A 200 -3.53 -0.50 -3.87
CA PRO A 200 -2.59 -1.34 -3.14
C PRO A 200 -2.66 -2.80 -3.59
N PRO A 201 -1.53 -3.54 -3.60
CA PRO A 201 -1.48 -4.91 -4.09
C PRO A 201 -2.35 -5.87 -3.26
N LYS A 202 -2.58 -5.57 -1.99
CA LYS A 202 -3.40 -6.36 -1.06
C LYS A 202 -4.83 -5.83 -0.90
N LEU A 203 -5.24 -4.84 -1.69
CA LEU A 203 -6.59 -4.30 -1.61
C LEU A 203 -7.62 -5.42 -1.80
N TYR A 204 -8.40 -5.65 -0.75
CA TYR A 204 -9.36 -6.70 -0.59
C TYR A 204 -10.75 -6.28 -1.05
N ASN A 205 -11.20 -5.07 -0.71
CA ASN A 205 -12.51 -4.58 -1.11
C ASN A 205 -12.44 -3.78 -2.42
N LYS A 206 -12.28 -4.47 -3.55
CA LYS A 206 -12.09 -3.82 -4.85
C LYS A 206 -13.40 -3.25 -5.42
N GLY A 207 -13.29 -2.08 -6.06
CA GLY A 207 -14.41 -1.44 -6.75
C GLY A 207 -15.28 -0.55 -5.86
N CYS A 208 -14.80 -0.22 -4.65
CA CYS A 208 -15.48 0.69 -3.74
C CYS A 208 -14.67 1.98 -3.56
N ASP A 209 -14.84 2.92 -4.49
CA ASP A 209 -14.09 4.17 -4.52
C ASP A 209 -14.15 4.98 -3.22
N GLN A 210 -15.29 4.94 -2.52
CA GLN A 210 -15.54 5.65 -1.26
C GLN A 210 -15.26 4.81 -0.01
N CYS A 211 -14.88 3.54 -0.15
CA CYS A 211 -14.38 2.76 0.98
C CYS A 211 -12.98 3.24 1.35
N PRO A 212 -12.55 3.07 2.61
CA PRO A 212 -11.16 3.30 2.97
C PRO A 212 -10.24 2.43 2.13
N VAL A 213 -9.10 2.98 1.75
CA VAL A 213 -8.00 2.18 1.24
C VAL A 213 -7.49 1.28 2.38
N GLU A 214 -7.30 0.00 2.08
CA GLU A 214 -6.75 -0.97 3.02
C GLU A 214 -5.70 -1.87 2.39
N GLY A 215 -5.07 -2.72 3.23
CA GLY A 215 -3.98 -3.59 2.76
C GLY A 215 -2.67 -2.83 2.54
N VAL A 216 -2.53 -1.66 3.17
CA VAL A 216 -1.35 -0.79 3.05
C VAL A 216 -0.43 -0.92 4.25
N SER A 217 0.88 -0.94 3.99
CA SER A 217 1.90 -0.91 5.04
C SER A 217 2.19 0.51 5.50
N TRP A 218 2.77 0.67 6.68
CA TRP A 218 3.20 1.98 7.17
C TRP A 218 4.18 2.66 6.19
N TYR A 219 5.06 1.88 5.55
CA TYR A 219 6.01 2.39 4.55
C TYR A 219 5.32 2.94 3.31
N GLU A 220 4.31 2.24 2.79
CA GLU A 220 3.55 2.75 1.64
C GLU A 220 2.74 3.98 1.98
N VAL A 221 2.27 4.08 3.23
CA VAL A 221 1.64 5.30 3.72
C VAL A 221 2.64 6.47 3.67
N GLN A 222 3.91 6.25 4.01
CA GLN A 222 4.93 7.31 3.86
C GLN A 222 5.15 7.70 2.39
N ASP A 223 5.16 6.74 1.47
CA ASP A 223 5.27 7.02 0.04
C ASP A 223 4.06 7.80 -0.49
N PHE A 224 2.86 7.42 -0.06
CA PHE A 224 1.62 8.13 -0.34
C PHE A 224 1.71 9.58 0.18
N LEU A 225 2.10 9.78 1.44
CA LEU A 225 2.21 11.12 2.04
C LEU A 225 3.26 11.97 1.31
N LYS A 226 4.39 11.39 0.93
CA LYS A 226 5.43 12.07 0.15
C LYS A 226 4.89 12.54 -1.20
N LYS A 227 4.23 11.66 -1.95
CA LYS A 227 3.62 12.02 -3.25
C LYS A 227 2.52 13.07 -3.08
N LEU A 228 1.64 12.89 -2.09
CA LEU A 228 0.55 13.83 -1.80
C LEU A 228 1.09 15.23 -1.49
N ASN A 229 2.13 15.33 -0.67
CA ASN A 229 2.74 16.61 -0.31
C ASN A 229 3.43 17.28 -1.50
N ILE A 230 4.10 16.51 -2.38
CA ILE A 230 4.67 17.03 -3.62
C ILE A 230 3.57 17.57 -4.55
N GLN A 231 2.48 16.82 -4.71
CA GLN A 231 1.37 17.21 -5.60
C GLN A 231 0.60 18.44 -5.10
N THR A 232 0.44 18.57 -3.78
CA THR A 232 -0.42 19.61 -3.20
C THR A 232 0.34 20.83 -2.67
N GLY A 233 1.66 20.71 -2.44
CA GLY A 233 2.45 21.71 -1.73
C GLY A 233 2.06 21.87 -0.25
N LYS A 234 1.29 20.93 0.30
CA LYS A 234 0.86 20.91 1.71
C LYS A 234 1.78 19.99 2.54
N HIS A 235 1.58 19.99 3.86
CA HIS A 235 2.33 19.17 4.82
C HIS A 235 1.41 18.17 5.54
N TYR A 236 0.87 17.21 4.79
CA TYR A 236 0.15 16.07 5.35
C TYR A 236 1.11 15.07 6.00
N ARG A 237 0.65 14.45 7.08
CA ARG A 237 1.34 13.39 7.83
C ARG A 237 0.34 12.39 8.39
N LEU A 238 0.82 11.32 9.01
CA LEU A 238 0.00 10.55 9.95
C LEU A 238 -0.24 11.36 11.24
N PRO A 239 -1.38 11.15 11.93
CA PRO A 239 -1.54 11.67 13.28
C PRO A 239 -0.55 10.99 14.22
N THR A 240 -0.18 11.69 15.29
CA THR A 240 0.41 10.99 16.44
C THR A 240 -0.64 10.12 17.10
N GLU A 241 -0.22 9.11 17.86
CA GLU A 241 -1.14 8.27 18.61
C GLU A 241 -2.02 9.13 19.54
N ALA A 242 -1.41 10.13 20.18
CA ALA A 242 -2.11 10.99 21.13
C ALA A 242 -3.08 11.96 20.44
N GLU A 243 -2.71 12.51 19.28
CA GLU A 243 -3.63 13.27 18.44
C GLU A 243 -4.82 12.41 18.00
N TRP A 244 -4.57 11.16 17.59
CA TRP A 244 -5.62 10.24 17.18
C TRP A 244 -6.61 9.97 18.33
N GLU A 245 -6.11 9.63 19.53
CA GLU A 245 -7.00 9.35 20.68
C GLU A 245 -7.75 10.61 21.11
N TYR A 246 -7.08 11.75 21.19
CA TYR A 246 -7.70 13.01 21.56
C TYR A 246 -8.85 13.38 20.62
N ALA A 247 -8.62 13.27 19.31
CA ALA A 247 -9.62 13.52 18.29
C ALA A 247 -10.77 12.51 18.35
N ALA A 248 -10.47 11.21 18.49
CA ALA A 248 -11.46 10.14 18.61
C ALA A 248 -12.38 10.34 19.82
N ARG A 249 -11.85 10.81 20.95
CA ARG A 249 -12.61 11.14 22.16
C ARG A 249 -13.52 12.35 22.01
N GLY A 250 -13.40 13.13 20.95
CA GLY A 250 -14.17 14.36 20.74
C GLY A 250 -13.45 15.64 21.19
N GLY A 251 -12.14 15.58 21.46
CA GLY A 251 -11.32 16.73 21.84
C GLY A 251 -11.88 17.49 23.05
N THR A 252 -11.91 18.83 22.96
CA THR A 252 -12.52 19.72 23.97
C THR A 252 -14.04 19.55 24.14
N LYS A 253 -14.69 18.82 23.22
CA LYS A 253 -16.14 18.52 23.25
C LYS A 253 -16.44 17.09 23.72
N SER A 254 -15.43 16.38 24.23
CA SER A 254 -15.59 14.99 24.65
C SER A 254 -16.73 14.81 25.65
N LYS A 255 -17.59 13.81 25.40
CA LYS A 255 -18.62 13.37 26.35
C LYS A 255 -18.22 12.12 27.12
N GLY A 256 -16.97 11.69 27.03
CA GLY A 256 -16.47 10.51 27.75
C GLY A 256 -17.05 9.18 27.25
N TYR A 257 -17.41 9.09 25.97
CA TYR A 257 -17.92 7.85 25.40
C TYR A 257 -16.82 6.80 25.22
N ARG A 258 -17.24 5.53 25.31
CA ARG A 258 -16.40 4.35 25.09
C ARG A 258 -15.98 4.17 23.63
N TYR A 259 -16.88 4.50 22.71
CA TYR A 259 -16.64 4.57 21.27
C TYR A 259 -16.72 6.02 20.79
N ALA A 260 -16.10 6.34 19.66
CA ALA A 260 -16.08 7.70 19.17
C ALA A 260 -17.50 8.19 18.82
N GLY A 261 -18.09 9.04 19.68
CA GLY A 261 -19.42 9.62 19.50
C GLY A 261 -20.60 8.89 20.15
N SER A 262 -20.42 7.68 20.72
CA SER A 262 -21.51 6.95 21.39
C SER A 262 -21.00 5.84 22.32
N ASN A 263 -21.82 5.42 23.28
CA ASN A 263 -21.60 4.17 24.02
C ASN A 263 -22.22 2.95 23.32
N ASN A 264 -23.05 3.17 22.29
CA ASN A 264 -23.60 2.12 21.45
C ASN A 264 -22.76 1.96 20.18
N ILE A 265 -22.02 0.86 20.08
CA ILE A 265 -21.12 0.59 18.95
C ILE A 265 -21.85 0.57 17.60
N GLU A 266 -23.11 0.11 17.57
CA GLU A 266 -23.88 -0.02 16.32
C GLU A 266 -24.14 1.33 15.64
N GLU A 267 -24.11 2.42 16.40
CA GLU A 267 -24.33 3.77 15.89
C GLU A 267 -23.11 4.36 15.20
N VAL A 268 -21.91 3.93 15.59
CA VAL A 268 -20.66 4.63 15.29
C VAL A 268 -19.64 3.77 14.55
N ALA A 269 -19.82 2.44 14.49
CA ALA A 269 -18.81 1.53 13.97
C ALA A 269 -19.32 0.48 12.98
N TRP A 270 -18.46 0.17 12.02
CA TRP A 270 -18.47 -1.08 11.27
C TRP A 270 -17.50 -2.08 11.90
N HIS A 271 -18.00 -3.21 12.37
CA HIS A 271 -17.24 -4.24 13.07
C HIS A 271 -17.73 -5.65 12.68
N ASP A 272 -17.10 -6.69 13.22
CA ASP A 272 -17.28 -8.08 12.79
C ASP A 272 -18.72 -8.62 12.83
N GLY A 273 -19.56 -8.03 13.68
CA GLY A 273 -20.96 -8.36 13.89
C GLY A 273 -21.92 -7.69 12.89
N ASN A 274 -21.54 -6.54 12.32
CA ASN A 274 -22.44 -5.75 11.47
C ASN A 274 -21.86 -5.40 10.08
N SER A 275 -20.63 -5.80 9.76
CA SER A 275 -19.96 -5.50 8.48
C SER A 275 -20.13 -6.56 7.39
N GLN A 276 -21.20 -7.37 7.46
CA GLN A 276 -21.43 -8.47 6.52
C GLN A 276 -22.13 -7.93 5.27
N THR A 277 -21.37 -7.52 4.25
CA THR A 277 -21.91 -6.97 2.99
C THR A 277 -21.47 -7.73 1.76
N VAL A 278 -22.17 -7.62 0.63
CA VAL A 278 -21.72 -8.20 -0.65
C VAL A 278 -20.60 -7.34 -1.25
N ASN A 279 -19.48 -7.93 -1.65
CA ASN A 279 -18.46 -7.31 -2.50
C ASN A 279 -18.33 -8.04 -3.85
N THR A 280 -17.36 -7.64 -4.69
CA THR A 280 -17.10 -8.18 -6.04
C THR A 280 -16.95 -9.71 -6.08
N TYR A 281 -16.78 -10.38 -4.93
CA TYR A 281 -16.66 -11.83 -4.79
C TYR A 281 -17.83 -12.49 -4.02
N GLY A 282 -18.92 -11.77 -3.72
CA GLY A 282 -20.06 -12.26 -2.93
C GLY A 282 -20.15 -11.67 -1.51
N LEU A 283 -21.00 -12.24 -0.63
CA LEU A 283 -21.11 -11.83 0.77
C LEU A 283 -19.76 -11.95 1.49
N LYS A 284 -19.26 -10.84 2.02
CA LYS A 284 -17.99 -10.75 2.73
C LYS A 284 -18.04 -9.74 3.87
N LYS A 285 -17.48 -10.14 5.01
CA LYS A 285 -17.04 -9.19 6.04
C LYS A 285 -15.99 -8.28 5.42
N THR A 286 -16.28 -6.98 5.29
CA THR A 286 -15.40 -6.05 4.56
C THR A 286 -15.63 -4.59 4.96
N THR A 287 -14.85 -3.68 4.39
CA THR A 287 -14.96 -2.23 4.62
C THR A 287 -16.25 -1.66 4.02
N HIS A 288 -16.71 -0.56 4.59
CA HIS A 288 -17.86 0.19 4.09
C HIS A 288 -17.41 1.57 3.61
N PRO A 289 -18.21 2.23 2.74
CA PRO A 289 -17.98 3.63 2.41
C PRO A 289 -17.86 4.48 3.68
N VAL A 290 -16.88 5.38 3.70
CA VAL A 290 -16.63 6.26 4.84
C VAL A 290 -17.85 7.14 5.14
N GLY A 291 -18.04 7.50 6.40
CA GLY A 291 -19.07 8.45 6.81
C GLY A 291 -20.50 7.92 6.88
N GLN A 292 -20.70 6.60 6.84
CA GLN A 292 -22.04 5.99 6.89
C GLN A 292 -22.59 5.78 8.31
N LYS A 293 -21.75 5.91 9.34
CA LYS A 293 -22.14 5.85 10.76
C LYS A 293 -22.17 7.26 11.38
N LYS A 294 -22.63 7.39 12.62
CA LYS A 294 -22.66 8.70 13.31
C LYS A 294 -21.23 9.21 13.56
N PRO A 295 -20.97 10.52 13.38
CA PRO A 295 -19.69 11.10 13.75
C PRO A 295 -19.58 11.31 15.26
N ASN A 296 -18.37 11.57 15.74
CA ASN A 296 -18.12 12.05 17.09
C ASN A 296 -18.37 13.56 17.25
N GLU A 297 -18.10 14.10 18.43
CA GLU A 297 -18.43 15.47 18.84
C GLU A 297 -17.66 16.57 18.08
N VAL A 298 -16.58 16.21 17.39
CA VAL A 298 -15.82 17.11 16.51
C VAL A 298 -16.14 16.90 15.03
N GLY A 299 -17.07 15.99 14.70
CA GLY A 299 -17.52 15.76 13.34
C GLY A 299 -16.67 14.75 12.54
N MET A 300 -15.90 13.91 13.23
CA MET A 300 -15.10 12.85 12.61
C MET A 300 -15.88 11.54 12.57
N PHE A 301 -15.68 10.80 11.48
CA PHE A 301 -16.35 9.52 11.23
C PHE A 301 -15.37 8.36 11.29
N ASP A 302 -15.92 7.18 11.56
CA ASP A 302 -15.20 5.90 11.48
C ASP A 302 -13.98 5.82 12.41
N MET A 303 -13.95 6.62 13.48
CA MET A 303 -12.92 6.57 14.53
C MET A 303 -13.08 5.34 15.46
N SER A 304 -14.10 4.51 15.21
CA SER A 304 -14.34 3.20 15.82
C SER A 304 -14.80 2.26 14.70
N GLY A 305 -14.01 1.24 14.36
CA GLY A 305 -14.35 0.28 13.30
C GLY A 305 -13.86 0.69 11.90
N ASN A 306 -14.47 0.10 10.87
CA ASN A 306 -14.07 0.18 9.46
C ASN A 306 -12.62 -0.29 9.19
N VAL A 307 -11.58 0.53 9.33
CA VAL A 307 -10.18 0.07 9.31
C VAL A 307 -9.39 0.56 10.51
N LEU A 308 -8.40 -0.25 10.92
CA LEU A 308 -7.36 0.18 11.82
C LEU A 308 -6.50 1.22 11.11
N GLU A 309 -6.14 2.29 11.81
CA GLU A 309 -5.41 3.42 11.25
C GLU A 309 -3.99 3.46 11.77
N TRP A 310 -3.02 3.49 10.85
CA TRP A 310 -1.62 3.73 11.19
C TRP A 310 -1.41 5.10 11.83
N CYS A 311 -0.62 5.15 12.91
CA CYS A 311 -0.12 6.40 13.51
C CYS A 311 1.38 6.58 13.20
N SER A 312 1.91 7.80 13.42
CA SER A 312 3.34 8.06 13.23
C SER A 312 4.23 7.33 14.24
N ASP A 313 3.70 7.08 15.43
CA ASP A 313 4.46 6.71 16.62
C ASP A 313 5.05 5.31 16.51
N GLY A 314 6.28 5.17 16.99
CA GLY A 314 6.81 3.88 17.38
C GLY A 314 6.09 3.35 18.63
N TYR A 315 6.08 2.04 18.82
CA TYR A 315 5.49 1.48 20.05
C TYR A 315 6.36 1.74 21.29
N GLU A 316 5.74 2.28 22.32
CA GLU A 316 6.21 2.25 23.71
C GLU A 316 5.07 1.98 24.70
N ARG A 317 5.44 1.48 25.88
CA ARG A 317 4.54 1.41 27.03
C ARG A 317 4.26 2.82 27.52
N TYR A 318 3.01 3.08 27.94
CA TYR A 318 2.70 4.34 28.58
C TYR A 318 3.45 4.49 29.90
N SER A 319 3.73 5.74 30.26
CA SER A 319 4.20 6.15 31.57
C SER A 319 3.12 6.97 32.25
N SER A 320 3.21 7.15 33.57
CA SER A 320 2.31 8.04 34.31
C SER A 320 2.64 9.52 34.14
N ASP A 321 3.71 9.84 33.42
CA ASP A 321 4.21 11.21 33.30
C ASP A 321 3.28 12.08 32.46
N LYS A 322 3.24 13.37 32.79
CA LYS A 322 2.51 14.35 31.97
C LYS A 322 3.29 14.62 30.70
N GLN A 323 2.61 14.56 29.56
CA GLN A 323 3.22 14.78 28.25
C GLN A 323 2.59 15.97 27.52
N HIS A 324 3.35 16.59 26.64
CA HIS A 324 2.91 17.66 25.76
C HIS A 324 3.33 17.31 24.32
N ASP A 325 2.36 17.19 23.42
CA ASP A 325 2.55 16.76 22.02
C ASP A 325 3.50 15.55 21.86
N PRO A 326 3.23 14.41 22.55
CA PRO A 326 4.07 13.23 22.41
C PRO A 326 4.02 12.71 20.97
N MET A 327 5.18 12.35 20.44
CA MET A 327 5.37 11.76 19.11
C MET A 327 5.74 10.27 19.17
N GLY A 328 5.84 9.72 20.39
CA GLY A 328 6.39 8.41 20.66
C GLY A 328 7.89 8.30 20.33
N PRO A 329 8.47 7.10 20.50
CA PRO A 329 9.86 6.85 20.13
C PRO A 329 10.01 6.76 18.61
N ALA A 330 11.18 7.15 18.13
CA ALA A 330 11.63 6.81 16.79
C ALA A 330 12.00 5.31 16.74
N SER A 331 11.00 4.43 16.73
CA SER A 331 11.18 2.98 16.60
C SER A 331 10.81 2.51 15.21
N ASP A 332 11.68 1.72 14.60
CA ASP A 332 11.45 1.10 13.28
C ASP A 332 10.93 -0.34 13.36
N PHE A 333 10.80 -0.89 14.57
CA PHE A 333 10.37 -2.28 14.75
C PHE A 333 8.85 -2.43 14.75
N TYR A 334 8.17 -1.50 15.43
CA TYR A 334 6.73 -1.56 15.61
C TYR A 334 6.13 -0.16 15.56
N ARG A 335 5.01 -0.03 14.84
CA ARG A 335 4.23 1.20 14.71
C ARG A 335 2.85 1.00 15.31
N ILE A 336 2.30 2.07 15.87
CA ILE A 336 0.98 2.06 16.49
C ILE A 336 -0.14 2.02 15.44
N VAL A 337 -1.19 1.26 15.75
CA VAL A 337 -2.49 1.32 15.06
C VAL A 337 -3.64 1.52 16.05
N ARG A 338 -4.71 2.19 15.60
CA ARG A 338 -5.88 2.55 16.43
C ARG A 338 -7.21 2.34 15.70
N GLY A 339 -8.32 2.32 16.44
CA GLY A 339 -9.69 2.40 15.89
C GLY A 339 -10.45 1.08 15.79
N GLY A 340 -9.78 -0.07 15.71
CA GLY A 340 -10.43 -1.32 15.33
C GLY A 340 -10.79 -1.36 13.85
N SER A 341 -11.55 -2.35 13.41
CA SER A 341 -11.91 -2.52 11.98
C SER A 341 -13.20 -3.31 11.81
N TRP A 342 -13.67 -3.42 10.56
CA TRP A 342 -14.75 -4.30 10.15
C TRP A 342 -14.53 -5.76 10.58
N GLY A 343 -13.27 -6.19 10.76
CA GLY A 343 -12.93 -7.57 11.10
C GLY A 343 -12.76 -7.83 12.60
N THR A 344 -12.91 -6.81 13.45
CA THR A 344 -12.63 -6.91 14.88
C THR A 344 -13.88 -6.88 15.74
N VAL A 345 -13.81 -7.53 16.90
CA VAL A 345 -14.87 -7.51 17.91
C VAL A 345 -15.06 -6.10 18.52
N PRO A 346 -16.25 -5.79 19.07
CA PRO A 346 -16.53 -4.49 19.70
C PRO A 346 -15.53 -4.00 20.75
N LYS A 347 -14.85 -4.92 21.46
CA LYS A 347 -13.83 -4.55 22.46
C LYS A 347 -12.64 -3.81 21.83
N VAL A 348 -12.31 -4.11 20.57
CA VAL A 348 -11.15 -3.58 19.85
C VAL A 348 -11.45 -2.23 19.19
N CYS A 349 -12.73 -1.87 19.03
CA CYS A 349 -13.15 -0.59 18.45
C CYS A 349 -13.21 0.56 19.47
N ARG A 350 -12.90 0.31 20.75
CA ARG A 350 -12.90 1.33 21.81
C ARG A 350 -11.87 2.40 21.51
N VAL A 351 -12.16 3.64 21.91
CA VAL A 351 -11.23 4.77 21.69
C VAL A 351 -9.89 4.56 22.38
N ALA A 352 -9.86 3.91 23.56
CA ALA A 352 -8.63 3.63 24.29
C ALA A 352 -7.82 2.45 23.71
N TYR A 353 -8.42 1.59 22.87
CA TYR A 353 -7.75 0.39 22.40
C TYR A 353 -6.60 0.74 21.47
N ARG A 354 -5.41 0.24 21.80
CA ARG A 354 -4.19 0.39 21.00
C ARG A 354 -3.54 -0.95 20.76
N ASN A 355 -2.90 -1.07 19.61
CA ASN A 355 -2.04 -2.19 19.30
C ASN A 355 -0.86 -1.71 18.44
N TYR A 356 0.08 -2.62 18.17
CA TYR A 356 1.25 -2.34 17.38
C TYR A 356 1.56 -3.49 16.44
N TYR A 357 2.11 -3.15 15.27
CA TYR A 357 2.45 -4.10 14.21
C TYR A 357 3.77 -3.71 13.55
N GLN A 358 4.37 -4.64 12.82
CA GLN A 358 5.58 -4.32 12.07
C GLN A 358 5.21 -3.33 10.96
N PRO A 359 6.05 -2.32 10.66
CA PRO A 359 5.73 -1.31 9.65
C PRO A 359 5.57 -1.88 8.23
N ALA A 360 6.07 -3.09 7.97
CA ALA A 360 5.91 -3.80 6.70
C ALA A 360 4.59 -4.59 6.60
N ASP A 361 3.86 -4.76 7.71
CA ASP A 361 2.63 -5.54 7.74
C ASP A 361 1.54 -4.89 6.88
N ARG A 362 0.82 -5.73 6.16
CA ARG A 362 -0.28 -5.36 5.24
C ARG A 362 -1.44 -6.29 5.52
N MET A 363 -2.37 -5.82 6.34
CA MET A 363 -3.60 -6.54 6.65
C MET A 363 -4.77 -5.86 5.95
N THR A 364 -5.78 -6.63 5.58
CA THR A 364 -6.98 -6.13 4.86
C THR A 364 -7.90 -5.27 5.73
N THR A 365 -7.43 -4.95 6.93
CA THR A 365 -8.06 -4.13 7.95
C THR A 365 -7.20 -2.91 8.27
N PHE A 366 -6.04 -2.71 7.63
CA PHE A 366 -5.14 -1.58 7.91
C PHE A 366 -5.28 -0.52 6.82
N GLY A 367 -5.62 0.70 7.22
CA GLY A 367 -5.66 1.89 6.39
C GLY A 367 -4.97 3.07 7.07
N LEU A 368 -5.42 4.27 6.77
CA LEU A 368 -4.82 5.51 7.26
C LEU A 368 -5.82 6.67 7.27
N ARG A 369 -5.46 7.68 8.05
CA ARG A 369 -6.07 9.01 8.06
C ARG A 369 -4.98 10.06 8.08
N LEU A 370 -5.27 11.22 7.50
CA LEU A 370 -4.31 12.32 7.41
C LEU A 370 -4.38 13.22 8.64
N ALA A 371 -3.26 13.82 8.99
CA ALA A 371 -3.16 14.94 9.91
C ALA A 371 -2.29 16.06 9.31
N ARG A 372 -2.44 17.27 9.85
CA ARG A 372 -1.66 18.46 9.49
C ARG A 372 -1.56 19.39 10.70
N SER A 373 -0.38 19.92 10.97
CA SER A 373 -0.20 20.97 11.98
C SER A 373 -0.80 22.28 11.49
N GLN A 374 -1.38 23.08 12.38
CA GLN A 374 -1.95 24.39 12.04
C GLN A 374 -0.87 25.46 11.89
#